data_AF-A0A1C6HTT8-F1
#
_entry.id   AF-A0A1C6HTT8-F1
#
_cell.length_a   1.000
_cell.length_b   1.000
_cell.length_c   1.000
_cell.angle_alpha   90.00
_cell.angle_beta   90.00
_cell.angle_gamma   90.00
#
_symmetry.space_group_name_H-M   'P 1'
#
loop_
_entity.id
_entity.type
_entity.pdbx_description
1 polymer ?
#
loop_
_entity_poly.entity_id
_entity_poly.type
_entity_poly.pdbx_seq_one_letter_code
_entity_poly.pdbx_strand_id
1 'polypeptide(L)' 'MIEIKIRFKNGDMGYFKPVEGEESNMKAYLIGLQKVMRNERVGYITLTDLVDNKETIIALQEIVSFGYGNI' A
#
# COMPACT_ATOMS: atom_id res chain seq x y z
N MET A 1 -8.39 11.45 -5.90
CA MET A 1 -7.20 11.02 -5.13
C MET A 1 -7.21 9.50 -5.01
N ILE A 2 -6.07 8.81 -5.07
CA ILE A 2 -6.05 7.34 -4.86
C ILE A 2 -5.95 7.05 -3.37
N GLU A 3 -6.92 6.30 -2.84
CA GLU A 3 -6.86 5.72 -1.50
C GLU A 3 -6.51 4.24 -1.59
N ILE A 4 -5.64 3.80 -0.69
CA ILE A 4 -5.18 2.43 -0.55
C ILE A 4 -5.56 1.95 0.85
N LYS A 5 -6.36 0.91 0.93
CA LYS A 5 -6.73 0.22 2.17
C LYS A 5 -5.89 -1.03 2.34
N ILE A 6 -5.23 -1.19 3.48
CA ILE A 6 -4.39 -2.35 3.79
C ILE A 6 -4.94 -3.05 5.04
N ARG A 7 -5.08 -4.37 4.98
CA ARG A 7 -5.32 -5.23 6.14
C ARG A 7 -4.02 -5.96 6.48
N PHE A 8 -3.58 -5.82 7.72
CA PHE A 8 -2.35 -6.42 8.23
C PHE A 8 -2.60 -7.78 8.90
N LYS A 9 -1.54 -8.58 9.05
CA LYS A 9 -1.58 -9.91 9.69
C LYS A 9 -1.97 -9.85 11.16
N ASN A 10 -1.63 -8.76 11.85
CA ASN A 10 -2.03 -8.52 13.24
C ASN A 10 -3.53 -8.18 13.39
N GLY A 11 -4.28 -8.03 12.29
CA GLY A 11 -5.69 -7.69 12.28
C GLY A 11 -5.98 -6.19 12.07
N ASP A 12 -4.97 -5.33 12.14
CA ASP A 12 -5.14 -3.89 11.96
C ASP A 12 -5.51 -3.54 10.52
N MET A 13 -6.16 -2.38 10.37
CA MET A 13 -6.38 -1.77 9.06
C MET A 13 -5.78 -0.37 9.01
N GLY A 14 -5.06 -0.09 7.93
CA GLY A 14 -4.52 1.23 7.63
C GLY A 14 -5.07 1.77 6.32
N TYR A 15 -5.15 3.09 6.24
CA TYR A 15 -5.62 3.84 5.08
C TYR A 15 -4.50 4.77 4.64
N PHE A 16 -4.13 4.64 3.37
CA PHE A 16 -2.93 5.25 2.84
C PHE A 16 -3.19 5.91 1.49
N LYS A 17 -2.28 6.79 1.09
CA LYS A 17 -2.23 7.36 -0.26
C LYS A 17 -0.81 7.23 -0.82
N PRO A 18 -0.63 7.41 -2.14
CA PRO A 18 0.69 7.58 -2.72
C PRO A 18 1.52 8.65 -2.02
N VAL A 19 2.83 8.43 -2.02
CA VAL A 19 3.77 9.54 -1.79
C VAL A 19 3.53 10.59 -2.87
N GLU A 20 3.63 11.86 -2.49
CA GLU A 20 3.33 13.00 -3.35
C GLU A 20 4.18 12.96 -4.64
N GLY A 21 3.53 13.13 -5.80
CA GLY A 21 4.20 13.06 -7.12
C GLY A 21 4.29 11.67 -7.74
N GLU A 22 3.86 10.60 -7.05
CA GLU A 22 3.83 9.24 -7.60
C GLU A 22 2.44 8.77 -8.07
N GLU A 23 1.41 9.64 -8.07
CA GLU A 23 0.04 9.23 -8.37
C GLU A 23 -0.13 8.61 -9.76
N SER A 24 0.61 9.13 -10.75
CA SER A 24 0.62 8.68 -12.15
C SER A 24 1.08 7.23 -12.31
N ASN A 25 2.00 6.78 -11.45
CA ASN A 25 2.63 5.46 -11.52
C ASN A 25 1.97 4.44 -10.59
N MET A 26 1.08 4.88 -9.70
CA MET A 26 0.58 4.04 -8.61
C MET A 26 -0.25 2.84 -9.09
N LYS A 27 -1.07 2.97 -10.15
CA LYS A 27 -1.81 1.81 -10.69
C LYS A 27 -0.88 0.69 -11.15
N ALA A 28 0.19 1.04 -11.87
CA ALA A 28 1.18 0.05 -12.33
C ALA A 28 1.95 -0.55 -11.13
N TYR A 29 2.26 0.28 -10.14
CA TYR A 29 2.92 -0.13 -8.91
C TYR A 29 2.07 -1.10 -8.07
N LEU A 30 0.76 -0.83 -7.90
CA LEU A 30 -0.20 -1.70 -7.22
C LEU A 30 -0.41 -3.04 -7.93
N ILE A 31 -0.40 -3.04 -9.27
CA ILE A 31 -0.38 -4.29 -10.06
C ILE A 31 0.93 -5.06 -9.82
N GLY A 32 2.06 -4.36 -9.73
CA GLY A 32 3.36 -4.93 -9.36
C GLY A 32 3.33 -5.58 -7.99
N LEU A 33 2.79 -4.89 -6.98
CA LEU A 33 2.59 -5.40 -5.62
C LEU A 33 1.76 -6.67 -5.57
N GLN A 34 0.67 -6.73 -6.34
CA GLN A 34 -0.15 -7.94 -6.43
C GLN A 34 0.68 -9.15 -6.90
N LYS A 35 1.59 -8.95 -7.87
CA LYS A 35 2.51 -10.01 -8.34
C LYS A 35 3.57 -10.37 -7.31
N VAL A 36 4.09 -9.39 -6.56
CA VAL A 36 5.09 -9.61 -5.51
C VAL A 36 4.49 -10.40 -4.35
N MET A 37 3.29 -10.03 -3.89
CA MET A 37 2.56 -10.73 -2.83
C MET A 37 2.19 -12.17 -3.21
N ARG A 38 1.76 -12.42 -4.46
CA ARG A 38 1.45 -13.79 -4.93
C ARG A 38 2.66 -14.73 -4.95
N ASN A 39 3.86 -14.17 -5.06
CA ASN A 39 5.10 -14.95 -5.11
C ASN A 39 5.79 -15.02 -3.74
N GLU A 40 5.11 -14.65 -2.65
CA GLU A 40 5.63 -14.63 -1.28
C GLU A 40 6.98 -13.91 -1.13
N ARG A 41 7.22 -12.92 -2.00
CA ARG A 41 8.50 -12.22 -2.03
C ARG A 41 8.61 -11.23 -0.88
N VAL A 42 9.82 -11.15 -0.35
CA VAL A 42 10.22 -10.19 0.70
C VAL A 42 10.39 -8.80 0.06
N GLY A 43 9.81 -7.77 0.67
CA GLY A 43 9.96 -6.41 0.19
C GLY A 43 9.31 -5.38 1.12
N TYR A 44 9.50 -4.11 0.77
CA TYR A 44 8.89 -2.98 1.46
C TYR A 44 8.22 -2.05 0.46
N ILE A 45 7.21 -1.33 0.93
CA ILE A 45 6.54 -0.25 0.22
C ILE A 45 6.51 0.98 1.11
N THR A 46 6.70 2.16 0.53
CA THR A 46 6.49 3.43 1.22
C THR A 46 5.17 4.04 0.76
N LEU A 47 4.30 4.39 1.70
CA LEU A 47 3.03 5.08 1.46
C LEU A 47 2.85 6.21 2.48
N THR A 48 1.98 7.16 2.22
CA THR A 48 1.61 8.19 3.21
C THR A 48 0.38 7.75 3.98
N ASP A 49 0.45 7.69 5.32
CA ASP A 49 -0.69 7.41 6.19
C ASP A 49 -1.70 8.57 6.15
N LEU A 50 -2.98 8.26 5.95
CA LEU A 50 -4.03 9.28 5.88
C LEU A 50 -4.41 9.86 7.25
N VAL A 51 -4.07 9.20 8.36
CA VAL A 51 -4.38 9.66 9.72
C VAL A 51 -3.46 10.80 10.14
N ASP A 52 -2.15 10.65 9.91
CA ASP A 52 -1.14 11.60 10.39
C ASP A 52 -0.30 12.26 9.28
N ASN A 53 -0.57 11.93 8.02
CA ASN A 53 0.11 12.44 6.84
C ASN A 53 1.63 12.21 6.83
N LYS A 54 2.11 11.15 7.50
CA LYS A 54 3.52 10.75 7.47
C LYS A 54 3.76 9.61 6.48
N GLU A 55 4.94 9.62 5.89
CA GLU A 55 5.44 8.46 5.14
C GLU A 55 5.66 7.28 6.08
N THR A 56 5.17 6.12 5.67
CA THR A 56 5.20 4.87 6.41
C THR A 56 5.78 3.79 5.52
N ILE A 57 6.81 3.12 6.03
CA ILE A 57 7.43 1.96 5.36
C ILE A 57 6.73 0.71 5.87
N ILE A 58 6.18 -0.07 4.94
CA ILE A 58 5.37 -1.24 5.21
C ILE A 58 6.07 -2.48 4.63
N ALA A 59 6.29 -3.49 5.47
CA ALA A 59 6.75 -4.78 5.03
C ALA A 59 5.62 -5.53 4.30
N LEU A 60 5.87 -6.02 3.08
CA LEU A 60 4.84 -6.66 2.25
C LEU A 60 4.33 -7.97 2.85
N GLN A 61 5.18 -8.64 3.64
CA GLN A 61 4.86 -9.88 4.32
C GLN A 61 3.85 -9.67 5.44
N GLU A 62 3.72 -8.45 5.96
CA GLU A 62 2.74 -8.12 7.00
C GLU A 62 1.35 -7.84 6.41
N ILE A 63 1.23 -7.73 5.09
CA ILE A 63 -0.04 -7.47 4.42
C ILE A 63 -0.77 -8.79 4.17
N VAL A 64 -2.02 -8.88 4.62
CA VAL A 64 -2.95 -9.97 4.29
C VAL A 64 -3.64 -9.68 2.96
N SER A 65 -4.12 -8.45 2.80
CA SER A 65 -4.82 -7.99 1.59
C SER A 65 -4.75 -6.48 1.49
N PHE A 66 -4.83 -5.96 0.28
CA PHE A 66 -5.04 -4.53 0.05
C PHE A 66 -6.11 -4.30 -1.02
N GLY A 67 -6.76 -3.15 -0.96
CA GLY A 67 -7.69 -2.64 -1.97
C GLY A 67 -7.37 -1.19 -2.28
N TYR A 68 -7.80 -0.68 -3.42
CA TYR A 68 -7.57 0.71 -3.80
C TYR A 68 -8.72 1.24 -4.66
N GLY A 69 -8.92 2.55 -4.62
CA GLY A 69 -9.97 3.23 -5.37
C GLY A 69 -9.68 4.71 -5.56
N ASN A 70 -10.41 5.33 -6.49
CA ASN A 70 -10.43 6.78 -6.60
C ASN A 70 -11.51 7.33 -5.68
N ILE A 71 -11.16 8.34 -4.91
CA ILE A 71 -12.08 9.24 -4.20
C ILE A 71 -12.12 10.57 -4.95
#